data_AF-A0A928XW08-F1
#
_entry.id   AF-A0A928XW08-F1
#
_cell.length_a   1.000
_cell.length_b   1.000
_cell.length_c   1.000
_cell.angle_alpha   90.00
_cell.angle_beta   90.00
_cell.angle_gamma   90.00
#
_symmetry.space_group_name_H-M   'P 1'
#
loop_
_entity.id
_entity.type
_entity.pdbx_description
1 polymer ?
#
loop_
_entity_poly.entity_id
_entity_poly.type
_entity_poly.pdbx_seq_one_letter_code
_entity_poly.pdbx_strand_id
1 'polypeptide(L)'
;MASIITLFVIAVVSLIAVRVGATALMMTGLSWDTASFQSYSAFFGVGFTTKEAEMVVNHPVRRRIIRDLILAGNVGLTSALAALVVSMMQTEKSSQMLMMVLGVSVAVALLLTLSRVSWLQRLLDRMIHRALEHAGMVRALDYELLLRIQHGYVVSEIEVLPASYLAGKKLAESRPWDHGVIILAIRRAGDFTSGLPGPNDVIQAGDVLTSYGQEASLRAMVEPDSKLELKAGAGVS
;
A
#
# COMPACT_ATOMS: atom_id res chain seq x y z
N MET A 1 14.98 -33.62 -19.79
CA MET A 1 14.90 -32.32 -20.49
C MET A 1 13.70 -31.50 -20.03
N ALA A 2 12.46 -32.03 -20.14
CA ALA A 2 11.25 -31.31 -19.71
C ALA A 2 11.33 -30.79 -18.27
N SER A 3 11.74 -31.61 -17.31
CA SER A 3 11.89 -31.23 -15.89
C SER A 3 12.93 -30.14 -15.63
N ILE A 4 14.01 -30.09 -16.43
CA ILE A 4 15.05 -29.05 -16.32
C ILE A 4 14.49 -27.72 -16.83
N ILE A 5 13.78 -27.74 -17.95
CA ILE A 5 13.10 -26.58 -18.50
C ILE A 5 12.04 -26.09 -17.50
N THR A 6 11.23 -27.00 -16.95
CA THR A 6 10.22 -26.71 -15.92
C THR A 6 10.84 -26.05 -14.69
N LEU A 7 11.94 -26.59 -14.14
CA LEU A 7 12.67 -25.98 -13.04
C LEU A 7 13.16 -24.57 -13.38
N PHE A 8 13.77 -24.41 -14.56
CA PHE A 8 14.28 -23.11 -15.01
C PHE A 8 13.15 -22.09 -15.13
N VAL A 9 12.04 -22.45 -15.77
CA VAL A 9 10.85 -21.60 -15.92
C VAL A 9 10.28 -21.22 -14.56
N ILE A 10 10.11 -22.18 -13.65
CA ILE A 10 9.60 -21.89 -12.30
C ILE A 10 10.52 -20.96 -11.54
N ALA A 11 11.83 -21.17 -11.59
CA ALA A 11 12.79 -20.29 -10.93
C ALA A 11 12.76 -18.87 -11.50
N VAL A 12 12.69 -18.72 -12.83
CA VAL A 12 12.52 -17.41 -13.48
C VAL A 12 11.20 -16.74 -13.06
N VAL A 13 10.09 -17.46 -13.09
CA VAL A 13 8.77 -16.94 -12.69
C VAL A 13 8.77 -16.54 -11.21
N SER A 14 9.40 -17.33 -10.35
CA SER A 14 9.52 -17.06 -8.92
C SER A 14 10.32 -15.77 -8.67
N LEU A 15 11.45 -15.59 -9.34
CA LEU A 15 12.25 -14.36 -9.25
C LEU A 15 11.48 -13.14 -9.76
N ILE A 16 10.73 -13.28 -10.87
CA ILE A 16 9.89 -12.21 -11.39
C ILE A 16 8.78 -11.87 -10.39
N ALA A 17 8.09 -12.87 -9.83
CA ALA A 17 7.02 -12.66 -8.86
C ALA A 17 7.53 -11.92 -7.61
N VAL A 18 8.68 -12.33 -7.06
CA VAL A 18 9.32 -11.64 -5.94
C VAL A 18 9.66 -10.19 -6.30
N ARG A 19 10.25 -9.96 -7.48
CA ARG A 19 10.62 -8.60 -7.92
C ARG A 19 9.41 -7.71 -8.16
N VAL A 20 8.34 -8.25 -8.73
CA VAL A 20 7.04 -7.57 -8.88
C VAL A 20 6.49 -7.18 -7.51
N GLY A 21 6.48 -8.10 -6.55
CA GLY A 21 6.05 -7.83 -5.17
C GLY A 21 6.87 -6.72 -4.52
N ALA A 22 8.19 -6.74 -4.71
CA ALA A 22 9.10 -5.75 -4.13
C ALA A 22 8.84 -4.36 -4.72
N THR A 23 8.70 -4.26 -6.04
CA THR A 23 8.37 -3.00 -6.70
C THR A 23 6.97 -2.51 -6.28
N ALA A 24 5.98 -3.39 -6.19
CA ALA A 24 4.64 -3.04 -5.72
C ALA A 24 4.66 -2.46 -4.31
N LEU A 25 5.41 -3.09 -3.40
CA LEU A 25 5.58 -2.63 -2.03
C LEU A 25 6.34 -1.30 -1.96
N MET A 26 7.37 -1.10 -2.79
CA MET A 26 8.05 0.20 -2.89
C MET A 26 7.11 1.32 -3.34
N MET A 27 6.20 1.05 -4.28
CA MET A 27 5.21 2.03 -4.74
C MET A 27 4.24 2.45 -3.62
N THR A 28 4.12 1.67 -2.54
CA THR A 28 3.38 2.06 -1.33
C THR A 28 4.20 2.84 -0.31
N GLY A 29 5.48 3.15 -0.61
CA GLY A 29 6.36 3.95 0.25
C GLY A 29 7.33 3.17 1.14
N LEU A 30 7.55 1.87 0.89
CA LEU A 30 8.62 1.12 1.56
C LEU A 30 9.98 1.35 0.88
N SER A 31 11.06 1.33 1.66
CA SER A 31 12.42 1.31 1.10
C SER A 31 12.65 0.03 0.31
N TRP A 32 13.59 0.06 -0.65
CA TRP A 32 13.95 -1.13 -1.44
C TRP A 32 14.37 -2.31 -0.56
N ASP A 33 15.19 -2.07 0.46
CA ASP A 33 15.72 -3.13 1.33
C ASP A 33 14.59 -3.84 2.06
N THR A 34 13.65 -3.07 2.64
CA THR A 34 12.47 -3.64 3.30
C THR A 34 11.54 -4.32 2.30
N ALA A 35 11.21 -3.69 1.18
CA ALA A 35 10.26 -4.23 0.21
C ALA A 35 10.76 -5.52 -0.45
N SER A 36 12.03 -5.55 -0.85
CA SER A 36 12.70 -6.73 -1.41
C SER A 36 12.70 -7.86 -0.40
N PHE A 37 13.15 -7.58 0.83
CA PHE A 37 13.20 -8.58 1.88
C PHE A 37 11.80 -9.12 2.20
N GLN A 38 10.80 -8.27 2.40
CA GLN A 38 9.41 -8.70 2.65
C GLN A 38 8.80 -9.52 1.50
N SER A 39 9.22 -9.28 0.27
CA SER A 39 8.76 -10.05 -0.89
C SER A 39 9.39 -11.44 -0.96
N TYR A 40 10.69 -11.57 -0.66
CA TYR A 40 11.40 -12.86 -0.69
C TYR A 40 10.75 -13.89 0.22
N SER A 41 10.91 -13.73 1.52
CA SER A 41 9.80 -13.18 2.22
C SER A 41 8.52 -14.00 2.28
N ALA A 42 7.46 -13.27 1.98
CA ALA A 42 6.13 -13.75 1.70
C ALA A 42 6.13 -14.87 0.65
N PHE A 43 6.91 -14.77 -0.41
CA PHE A 43 6.94 -15.78 -1.47
C PHE A 43 7.47 -17.14 -0.98
N PHE A 44 8.52 -17.15 -0.18
CA PHE A 44 9.10 -18.39 0.36
C PHE A 44 8.43 -18.87 1.65
N GLY A 45 7.40 -18.16 2.13
CA GLY A 45 6.62 -18.57 3.31
C GLY A 45 7.41 -18.55 4.61
N VAL A 46 8.52 -17.79 4.67
CA VAL A 46 9.30 -17.58 5.89
C VAL A 46 8.69 -16.43 6.69
N GLY A 47 8.86 -16.47 8.02
CA GLY A 47 8.40 -15.41 8.94
C GLY A 47 9.54 -14.46 9.35
N PHE A 48 9.18 -13.26 9.81
CA PHE A 48 10.12 -12.23 10.27
C PHE A 48 9.71 -11.66 11.62
N THR A 49 10.54 -10.75 12.12
CA THR A 49 10.25 -10.00 13.34
C THR A 49 8.94 -9.22 13.23
N THR A 50 8.24 -9.10 14.36
CA THR A 50 6.91 -8.45 14.44
C THR A 50 6.92 -7.02 13.88
N LYS A 51 7.99 -6.26 14.14
CA LYS A 51 8.12 -4.87 13.67
C LYS A 51 8.08 -4.75 12.15
N GLU A 52 8.70 -5.68 11.44
CA GLU A 52 8.68 -5.65 9.97
C GLU A 52 7.35 -6.10 9.40
N ALA A 53 6.71 -7.09 10.03
CA ALA A 53 5.37 -7.54 9.66
C ALA A 53 4.32 -6.43 9.85
N GLU A 54 4.42 -5.62 10.90
CA GLU A 54 3.53 -4.48 11.15
C GLU A 54 3.57 -3.44 10.03
N MET A 55 4.73 -3.20 9.41
CA MET A 55 4.86 -2.28 8.27
C MET A 55 4.03 -2.72 7.06
N VAL A 56 3.74 -4.00 6.95
CA VAL A 56 2.98 -4.60 5.84
C VAL A 56 1.49 -4.74 6.21
N VAL A 57 1.20 -5.28 7.39
CA VAL A 57 -0.16 -5.70 7.77
C VAL A 57 -1.08 -4.50 8.05
N ASN A 58 -0.52 -3.38 8.50
CA ASN A 58 -1.28 -2.16 8.81
C ASN A 58 -1.76 -1.37 7.58
N HIS A 59 -1.29 -1.73 6.38
CA HIS A 59 -1.71 -1.08 5.14
C HIS A 59 -2.49 -2.08 4.26
N PRO A 60 -3.76 -1.78 3.89
CA PRO A 60 -4.62 -2.75 3.20
C PRO A 60 -4.06 -3.23 1.86
N VAL A 61 -3.39 -2.35 1.10
CA VAL A 61 -2.75 -2.67 -0.18
C VAL A 61 -1.53 -3.58 0.02
N ARG A 62 -0.61 -3.22 0.94
CA ARG A 62 0.57 -4.04 1.25
C ARG A 62 0.17 -5.45 1.69
N ARG A 63 -0.84 -5.55 2.55
CA ARG A 63 -1.41 -6.82 3.00
C ARG A 63 -1.94 -7.67 1.84
N ARG A 64 -2.59 -7.06 0.84
CA ARG A 64 -3.08 -7.78 -0.35
C ARG A 64 -1.92 -8.29 -1.21
N ILE A 65 -0.93 -7.45 -1.50
CA ILE A 65 0.29 -7.85 -2.24
C ILE A 65 0.93 -9.07 -1.59
N ILE A 66 1.12 -9.02 -0.27
CA ILE A 66 1.81 -10.06 0.49
C ILE A 66 1.00 -11.35 0.54
N ARG A 67 -0.31 -11.28 0.71
CA ARG A 67 -1.20 -12.44 0.63
C ARG A 67 -1.10 -13.13 -0.74
N ASP A 68 -1.12 -12.35 -1.81
CA ASP A 68 -1.07 -12.89 -3.17
C ASP A 68 0.32 -13.51 -3.46
N LEU A 69 1.39 -12.92 -2.91
CA LEU A 69 2.76 -13.48 -2.96
C LEU A 69 2.88 -14.81 -2.21
N ILE A 70 2.32 -14.90 -1.00
CA ILE A 70 2.28 -16.15 -0.20
C ILE A 70 1.54 -17.24 -0.96
N LEU A 71 0.40 -16.91 -1.55
CA LEU A 71 -0.39 -17.87 -2.32
C LEU A 71 0.38 -18.36 -3.55
N ALA A 72 0.97 -17.44 -4.32
CA ALA A 72 1.76 -17.77 -5.50
C ALA A 72 2.98 -18.64 -5.16
N GLY A 73 3.69 -18.31 -4.09
CA GLY A 73 4.84 -19.05 -3.61
C GLY A 73 4.48 -20.45 -3.13
N ASN A 74 3.52 -20.57 -2.21
CA ASN A 74 3.12 -21.85 -1.67
C ASN A 74 2.53 -22.78 -2.73
N VAL A 75 1.66 -22.30 -3.62
CA VAL A 75 1.07 -23.14 -4.67
C VAL A 75 2.10 -23.48 -5.75
N GLY A 76 2.85 -22.48 -6.22
CA GLY A 76 3.79 -22.64 -7.33
C GLY A 76 5.00 -23.48 -6.97
N LEU A 77 5.70 -23.12 -5.88
CA LEU A 77 6.95 -23.75 -5.50
C LEU A 77 6.76 -25.19 -5.02
N THR A 78 5.71 -25.47 -4.23
CA THR A 78 5.45 -26.84 -3.75
C THR A 78 5.08 -27.79 -4.89
N SER A 79 4.21 -27.34 -5.81
CA SER A 79 3.81 -28.12 -7.00
C SER A 79 5.02 -28.40 -7.91
N ALA A 80 5.88 -27.39 -8.10
CA ALA A 80 7.12 -27.51 -8.86
C ALA A 80 8.08 -28.53 -8.27
N LEU A 81 8.32 -28.45 -6.95
CA LEU A 81 9.20 -29.39 -6.24
C LEU A 81 8.64 -30.82 -6.32
N ALA A 82 7.33 -31.00 -6.15
CA ALA A 82 6.69 -32.30 -6.29
C ALA A 82 6.89 -32.88 -7.71
N ALA A 83 6.66 -32.08 -8.76
CA ALA A 83 6.86 -32.49 -10.14
C ALA A 83 8.33 -32.87 -10.44
N LEU A 84 9.28 -32.14 -9.85
CA LEU A 84 10.70 -32.45 -9.98
C LEU A 84 11.07 -33.77 -9.32
N VAL A 85 10.62 -34.00 -8.10
CA VAL A 85 10.85 -35.26 -7.37
C VAL A 85 10.28 -36.44 -8.17
N VAL A 86 9.03 -36.33 -8.64
CA VAL A 86 8.39 -37.36 -9.47
C VAL A 86 9.21 -37.62 -10.74
N SER A 87 9.68 -36.56 -11.41
CA SER A 87 10.51 -36.73 -12.60
C SER A 87 11.86 -37.39 -12.31
N MET A 88 12.46 -37.16 -11.14
CA MET A 88 13.71 -37.80 -10.76
C MET A 88 13.52 -39.29 -10.46
N MET A 89 12.42 -39.66 -9.81
CA MET A 89 12.10 -41.06 -9.51
C MET A 89 11.90 -41.92 -10.76
N GLN A 90 11.50 -41.31 -11.89
CA GLN A 90 11.28 -42.03 -13.16
C GLN A 90 12.56 -42.22 -14.00
N THR A 91 13.72 -41.75 -13.53
CA THR A 91 14.98 -41.81 -14.30
C THR A 91 15.76 -43.08 -13.98
N GLU A 92 15.73 -44.07 -14.88
CA GLU A 92 16.36 -45.39 -14.64
C GLU A 92 17.78 -45.56 -15.22
N LYS A 93 18.26 -44.65 -16.09
CA LYS A 93 19.59 -44.77 -16.74
C LYS A 93 20.63 -43.84 -16.11
N SER A 94 21.75 -44.41 -15.65
CA SER A 94 22.88 -43.68 -15.05
C SER A 94 23.45 -42.56 -15.95
N SER A 95 23.49 -42.73 -17.28
CA SER A 95 23.96 -41.66 -18.19
C SER A 95 23.01 -40.47 -18.30
N GLN A 96 21.71 -40.67 -18.08
CA GLN A 96 20.72 -39.58 -18.06
C GLN A 96 20.79 -38.76 -16.78
N MET A 97 21.18 -39.38 -15.66
CA MET A 97 21.37 -38.69 -14.39
C MET A 97 22.48 -37.63 -14.48
N LEU A 98 23.62 -37.97 -15.10
CA LEU A 98 24.75 -37.05 -15.24
C LEU A 98 24.42 -35.86 -16.17
N MET A 99 23.71 -36.11 -17.28
CA MET A 99 23.20 -35.03 -18.14
C MET A 99 22.16 -34.16 -17.44
N MET A 100 21.33 -34.74 -16.57
CA MET A 100 20.33 -33.99 -15.80
C MET A 100 20.99 -33.08 -14.76
N VAL A 101 21.98 -33.58 -14.01
CA VAL A 101 22.74 -32.79 -13.04
C VAL A 101 23.47 -31.64 -13.75
N LEU A 102 24.18 -31.92 -14.85
CA LEU A 102 24.84 -30.88 -15.64
C LEU A 102 23.85 -29.83 -16.16
N GLY A 103 22.69 -30.27 -16.68
CA GLY A 103 21.65 -29.36 -17.17
C GLY A 103 21.09 -28.46 -16.06
N VAL A 104 20.86 -28.99 -14.86
CA VAL A 104 20.45 -28.18 -13.70
C VAL A 104 21.54 -27.19 -13.29
N SER A 105 22.81 -27.61 -13.23
CA SER A 105 23.93 -26.72 -12.92
C SER A 105 24.05 -25.57 -13.93
N VAL A 106 23.91 -25.85 -15.23
CA VAL A 106 23.91 -24.83 -16.29
C VAL A 106 22.70 -23.90 -16.16
N ALA A 107 21.51 -24.44 -15.90
CA ALA A 107 20.30 -23.65 -15.71
C ALA A 107 20.42 -22.66 -14.53
N VAL A 108 20.98 -23.11 -13.41
CA VAL A 108 21.24 -22.26 -12.24
C VAL A 108 22.31 -21.20 -12.55
N ALA A 109 23.41 -21.58 -13.19
CA ALA A 109 24.46 -20.63 -13.60
C ALA A 109 23.91 -19.56 -14.56
N LEU A 110 23.05 -19.97 -15.50
CA LEU A 110 22.37 -19.07 -16.43
C LEU A 110 21.44 -18.10 -15.69
N LEU A 111 20.67 -18.58 -14.71
CA LEU A 111 19.81 -17.74 -13.86
C LEU A 111 20.60 -16.69 -13.07
N LEU A 112 21.72 -17.09 -12.46
CA LEU A 112 22.56 -16.20 -11.67
C LEU A 112 23.24 -15.14 -12.55
N THR A 113 23.68 -15.51 -13.74
CA THR A 113 24.28 -14.57 -14.69
C THR A 113 23.24 -13.61 -15.25
N LEU A 114 22.07 -14.08 -15.72
CA LEU A 114 20.96 -13.23 -16.18
C LEU A 114 20.53 -12.22 -15.11
N SER A 115 20.44 -12.65 -13.86
CA SER A 115 20.03 -11.78 -12.74
C SER A 115 20.98 -10.61 -12.51
N ARG A 116 22.25 -10.69 -12.94
CA ARG A 116 23.25 -9.61 -12.85
C ARG A 116 23.25 -8.66 -14.04
N VAL A 117 22.56 -9.00 -15.12
CA VAL A 117 22.61 -8.21 -16.35
C VAL A 117 21.74 -6.96 -16.22
N SER A 118 22.37 -5.79 -16.27
CA SER A 118 21.71 -4.49 -16.06
C SER A 118 20.63 -4.17 -17.11
N TRP A 119 20.77 -4.62 -18.36
CA TRP A 119 19.76 -4.38 -19.39
C TRP A 119 18.46 -5.16 -19.11
N LEU A 120 18.59 -6.40 -18.64
CA LEU A 120 17.45 -7.26 -18.32
C LEU A 120 16.69 -6.70 -17.13
N GLN A 121 17.40 -6.25 -16.11
CA GLN A 121 16.80 -5.56 -14.96
C GLN A 121 16.01 -4.32 -15.39
N ARG A 122 16.57 -3.45 -16.24
CA ARG A 122 15.86 -2.26 -16.76
C ARG A 122 14.64 -2.59 -17.61
N LEU A 123 14.65 -3.71 -18.33
CA LEU A 123 13.48 -4.16 -19.09
C LEU A 123 12.39 -4.67 -18.15
N LEU A 124 12.77 -5.51 -17.19
CA LEU A 124 11.87 -6.04 -16.16
C LEU A 124 11.23 -4.90 -15.38
N ASP A 125 12.03 -3.97 -14.86
CA ASP A 125 11.52 -2.84 -14.08
C ASP A 125 10.52 -2.01 -14.91
N ARG A 126 10.81 -1.72 -16.20
CA ARG A 126 9.86 -1.05 -17.10
C ARG A 126 8.57 -1.83 -17.32
N MET A 127 8.64 -3.14 -17.50
CA MET A 127 7.45 -3.98 -17.69
C MET A 127 6.62 -4.05 -16.40
N ILE A 128 7.28 -4.19 -15.25
CA ILE A 128 6.63 -4.22 -13.93
C ILE A 128 5.91 -2.90 -13.68
N HIS A 129 6.59 -1.75 -13.86
CA HIS A 129 5.97 -0.43 -13.67
C HIS A 129 4.73 -0.24 -14.56
N ARG A 130 4.82 -0.56 -15.86
CA ARG A 130 3.67 -0.45 -16.77
C ARG A 130 2.52 -1.37 -16.40
N ALA A 131 2.81 -2.62 -16.02
CA ALA A 131 1.80 -3.59 -15.64
C ALA A 131 1.08 -3.17 -14.35
N LEU A 132 1.81 -2.64 -13.37
CA LEU A 132 1.26 -2.13 -12.12
C LEU A 132 0.44 -0.84 -12.31
N GLU A 133 0.89 0.06 -13.18
CA GLU A 133 0.15 1.25 -13.57
C GLU A 133 -1.19 0.90 -14.24
N HIS A 134 -1.17 -0.03 -15.20
CA HIS A 134 -2.38 -0.50 -15.88
C HIS A 134 -3.31 -1.27 -14.94
N ALA A 135 -2.77 -1.98 -13.95
CA ALA A 135 -3.54 -2.67 -12.91
C ALA A 135 -4.17 -1.70 -11.89
N GLY A 136 -3.95 -0.38 -11.99
CA GLY A 136 -4.57 0.62 -11.13
C GLY A 136 -3.94 0.75 -9.74
N MET A 137 -2.78 0.12 -9.48
CA MET A 137 -2.08 0.19 -8.20
C MET A 137 -1.56 1.60 -7.87
N VAL A 138 -1.42 2.46 -8.88
CA VAL A 138 -0.97 3.86 -8.73
C VAL A 138 -2.09 4.79 -8.25
N ARG A 139 -3.37 4.44 -8.46
CA ARG A 139 -4.51 5.30 -8.10
C ARG A 139 -4.99 5.15 -6.66
N ALA A 140 -4.51 4.16 -5.91
CA ALA A 140 -4.93 3.92 -4.52
C ALA A 140 -4.16 4.78 -3.50
N LEU A 141 -3.14 5.53 -3.91
CA LEU A 141 -2.23 6.23 -2.99
C LEU A 141 -2.66 7.66 -2.63
N ASP A 142 -3.65 8.24 -3.33
CA ASP A 142 -4.07 9.64 -3.11
C ASP A 142 -5.16 9.84 -2.04
N TYR A 143 -5.75 8.77 -1.49
CA TYR A 143 -6.82 8.89 -0.48
C TYR A 143 -6.39 8.56 0.95
N GLU A 144 -5.39 7.70 1.15
CA GLU A 144 -5.01 7.26 2.52
C GLU A 144 -3.88 8.11 3.13
N LEU A 145 -3.04 8.77 2.31
CA LEU A 145 -1.84 9.48 2.81
C LEU A 145 -2.11 10.92 3.29
N LEU A 146 -3.26 11.49 2.93
CA LEU A 146 -3.73 12.76 3.50
C LEU A 146 -4.53 12.57 4.80
N LEU A 147 -4.87 11.34 5.18
CA LEU A 147 -5.98 11.09 6.12
C LEU A 147 -5.62 10.35 7.41
N ARG A 148 -4.35 10.06 7.68
CA ARG A 148 -3.95 9.56 9.01
C ARG A 148 -2.49 9.88 9.30
N ILE A 149 -2.27 11.13 9.70
CA ILE A 149 -1.08 11.44 10.49
C ILE A 149 -1.29 10.71 11.81
N GLN A 150 -0.41 9.78 12.11
CA GLN A 150 -0.38 9.02 13.36
C GLN A 150 -0.71 10.00 14.51
N HIS A 151 -1.55 9.59 15.48
CA HIS A 151 -2.15 10.39 16.58
C HIS A 151 -3.62 10.86 16.44
N GLY A 152 -4.41 10.29 15.51
CA GLY A 152 -5.89 10.47 15.51
C GLY A 152 -6.39 11.74 14.81
N TYR A 153 -5.52 12.41 14.06
CA TYR A 153 -5.85 13.55 13.21
C TYR A 153 -6.07 13.11 11.76
N VAL A 154 -7.09 13.66 11.12
CA VAL A 154 -7.59 13.26 9.79
C VAL A 154 -7.92 14.52 8.97
N VAL A 155 -7.73 14.48 7.65
CA VAL A 155 -8.20 15.52 6.71
C VAL A 155 -9.55 15.10 6.10
N SER A 156 -10.66 15.73 6.48
CA SER A 156 -11.99 15.42 5.92
C SER A 156 -12.57 16.58 5.15
N GLU A 157 -13.32 16.28 4.08
CA GLU A 157 -14.26 17.23 3.49
C GLU A 157 -15.57 17.19 4.27
N ILE A 158 -16.07 18.36 4.68
CA ILE A 158 -17.32 18.51 5.44
C ILE A 158 -18.19 19.55 4.76
N GLU A 159 -19.44 19.19 4.47
CA GLU A 159 -20.45 20.14 4.00
C GLU A 159 -21.01 20.95 5.17
N VAL A 160 -21.07 22.27 5.00
CA VAL A 160 -21.59 23.18 6.02
C VAL A 160 -23.11 23.19 5.99
N LEU A 161 -23.72 22.57 6.98
CA LEU A 161 -25.17 22.59 7.15
C LEU A 161 -25.66 23.99 7.61
N PRO A 162 -26.89 24.41 7.26
CA PRO A 162 -27.46 25.68 7.72
C PRO A 162 -27.51 25.85 9.24
N ALA A 163 -27.59 24.73 9.99
CA ALA A 163 -27.61 24.71 11.45
C ALA A 163 -26.21 24.64 12.10
N SER A 164 -25.13 24.66 11.30
CA SER A 164 -23.76 24.61 11.81
C SER A 164 -23.36 25.94 12.45
N TYR A 165 -22.56 25.89 13.53
CA TYR A 165 -22.01 27.08 14.17
C TYR A 165 -21.14 27.95 13.25
N LEU A 166 -20.68 27.38 12.13
CA LEU A 166 -19.88 28.02 11.09
C LEU A 166 -20.71 28.84 10.09
N ALA A 167 -21.97 28.47 9.89
CA ALA A 167 -22.77 29.01 8.79
C ALA A 167 -23.01 30.52 8.96
N GLY A 168 -22.68 31.29 7.94
CA GLY A 168 -22.86 32.74 7.89
C GLY A 168 -21.85 33.55 8.72
N LYS A 169 -20.82 32.92 9.28
CA LYS A 169 -19.80 33.59 10.11
C LYS A 169 -18.45 33.67 9.40
N LYS A 170 -17.65 34.67 9.77
CA LYS A 170 -16.24 34.74 9.36
C LYS A 170 -15.42 33.66 10.07
N LEU A 171 -14.35 33.18 9.43
CA LEU A 171 -13.39 32.27 10.07
C LEU A 171 -12.84 32.81 11.40
N ALA A 172 -12.58 34.11 11.49
CA ALA A 172 -12.15 34.77 12.72
C ALA A 172 -13.21 34.75 13.84
N GLU A 173 -14.50 34.70 13.47
CA GLU A 173 -15.62 34.74 14.42
C GLU A 173 -16.02 33.33 14.86
N SER A 174 -16.02 32.37 13.93
CA SER A 174 -16.38 30.98 14.21
C SER A 174 -15.28 30.18 14.90
N ARG A 175 -14.02 30.65 14.80
CA ARG A 175 -12.83 30.11 15.48
C ARG A 175 -12.76 28.58 15.53
N PRO A 176 -12.76 27.88 14.37
CA PRO A 176 -12.72 26.41 14.33
C PRO A 176 -11.51 25.81 15.05
N TRP A 177 -10.42 26.60 15.13
CA TRP A 177 -9.19 26.25 15.85
C TRP A 177 -9.44 25.97 17.34
N ASP A 178 -10.35 26.71 17.98
CA ASP A 178 -10.68 26.52 19.40
C ASP A 178 -11.39 25.18 19.65
N HIS A 179 -11.99 24.61 18.60
CA HIS A 179 -12.58 23.26 18.59
C HIS A 179 -11.61 22.18 18.10
N GLY A 180 -10.34 22.52 17.87
CA GLY A 180 -9.29 21.61 17.42
C GLY A 180 -9.35 21.28 15.92
N VAL A 181 -9.90 22.19 15.10
CA VAL A 181 -10.04 22.01 13.65
C VAL A 181 -9.40 23.16 12.89
N ILE A 182 -8.62 22.83 11.86
CA ILE A 182 -7.98 23.76 10.93
C ILE A 182 -8.69 23.65 9.58
N ILE A 183 -9.14 24.78 9.04
CA ILE A 183 -9.70 24.82 7.68
C ILE A 183 -8.55 25.06 6.69
N LEU A 184 -8.37 24.12 5.76
CA LEU A 184 -7.31 24.14 4.75
C LEU A 184 -7.79 24.76 3.45
N ALA A 185 -9.05 24.54 3.07
CA ALA A 185 -9.66 25.08 1.87
C ALA A 185 -11.18 25.21 2.02
N ILE A 186 -11.76 26.18 1.29
CA ILE A 186 -13.21 26.36 1.17
C ILE A 186 -13.55 26.16 -0.31
N ARG A 187 -14.50 25.25 -0.59
CA ARG A 187 -15.03 25.02 -1.92
C ARG A 187 -16.49 25.44 -1.95
N ARG A 188 -16.82 26.41 -2.82
CA ARG A 188 -18.16 26.99 -2.97
C ARG A 188 -18.65 26.76 -4.39
N ALA A 189 -19.82 26.12 -4.53
CA ALA A 189 -20.44 25.84 -5.82
C ALA A 189 -19.52 25.13 -6.85
N GLY A 190 -18.54 24.35 -6.37
CA GLY A 190 -17.60 23.60 -7.21
C GLY A 190 -16.23 24.25 -7.37
N ASP A 191 -16.09 25.55 -7.10
CA ASP A 191 -14.83 26.29 -7.21
C ASP A 191 -14.17 26.51 -5.85
N PHE A 192 -12.84 26.45 -5.81
CA PHE A 192 -12.07 26.80 -4.62
C PHE A 192 -12.02 28.32 -4.44
N THR A 193 -12.18 28.78 -3.20
CA THR A 193 -11.88 30.17 -2.87
C THR A 193 -10.41 30.46 -3.16
N SER A 194 -10.11 31.63 -3.73
CA SER A 194 -8.75 31.99 -4.14
C SER A 194 -7.80 32.08 -2.94
N GLY A 195 -6.85 31.16 -2.86
CA GLY A 195 -5.78 31.16 -1.84
C GLY A 195 -6.13 30.35 -0.58
N LEU A 196 -5.26 30.47 0.43
CA LEU A 196 -5.52 29.90 1.76
C LEU A 196 -6.64 30.69 2.44
N PRO A 197 -7.62 30.02 3.08
CA PRO A 197 -8.69 30.71 3.78
C PRO A 197 -8.14 31.65 4.86
N GLY A 198 -8.48 32.94 4.74
CA GLY A 198 -8.08 34.00 5.64
C GLY A 198 -9.12 34.27 6.74
N PRO A 199 -8.76 35.04 7.78
CA PRO A 199 -9.65 35.33 8.91
C PRO A 199 -10.97 36.01 8.52
N ASN A 200 -10.97 36.74 7.39
CA ASN A 200 -12.13 37.50 6.90
C ASN A 200 -13.04 36.70 5.98
N ASP A 201 -12.68 35.46 5.60
CA ASP A 201 -13.52 34.65 4.73
C ASP A 201 -14.76 34.18 5.47
N VAL A 202 -15.91 34.41 4.83
CA VAL A 202 -17.23 34.04 5.36
C VAL A 202 -17.59 32.65 4.87
N ILE A 203 -17.85 31.75 5.80
CA ILE A 203 -18.35 30.40 5.51
C ILE A 203 -19.86 30.48 5.30
N GLN A 204 -20.35 29.90 4.20
CA GLN A 204 -21.77 29.86 3.87
C GLN A 204 -22.32 28.44 3.99
N ALA A 205 -23.63 28.33 4.23
CA ALA A 205 -24.30 27.04 4.17
C ALA A 205 -24.21 26.47 2.74
N GLY A 206 -23.87 25.19 2.63
CA GLY A 206 -23.59 24.51 1.36
C GLY A 206 -22.14 24.62 0.88
N ASP A 207 -21.26 25.34 1.59
CA ASP A 207 -19.81 25.27 1.34
C ASP A 207 -19.28 23.88 1.74
N VAL A 208 -18.28 23.39 1.01
CA VAL A 208 -17.53 22.18 1.36
C VAL A 208 -16.15 22.60 1.89
N LEU A 209 -15.90 22.31 3.16
CA LEU A 209 -14.66 22.65 3.85
C LEU A 209 -13.71 21.47 3.84
N THR A 210 -12.49 21.66 3.32
CA THR A 210 -11.39 20.72 3.57
C THR A 210 -10.79 21.06 4.93
N SER A 211 -10.92 20.15 5.89
CA SER A 211 -10.63 20.40 7.30
C SER A 211 -9.68 19.36 7.88
N TYR A 212 -8.75 19.79 8.73
CA TYR A 212 -7.79 18.95 9.43
C TYR A 212 -8.03 19.03 10.94
N GLY A 213 -8.23 17.90 11.60
CA GLY A 213 -8.49 17.88 13.04
C GLY A 213 -8.63 16.46 13.57
N GLN A 214 -8.85 16.31 14.87
CA GLN A 214 -9.19 15.01 15.44
C GLN A 214 -10.55 14.53 14.94
N GLU A 215 -10.70 13.22 14.73
CA GLU A 215 -11.95 12.64 14.22
C GLU A 215 -13.18 13.02 15.10
N ALA A 216 -12.99 13.09 16.41
CA ALA A 216 -14.04 13.50 17.34
C ALA A 216 -14.47 14.98 17.15
N SER A 217 -13.50 15.88 16.95
CA SER A 217 -13.75 17.31 16.69
C SER A 217 -14.44 17.53 15.35
N LEU A 218 -14.03 16.80 14.31
CA LEU A 218 -14.63 16.89 12.98
C LEU A 218 -16.07 16.37 12.97
N ARG A 219 -16.36 15.28 13.70
CA ARG A 219 -17.74 14.79 13.86
C ARG A 219 -18.64 15.82 14.58
N ALA A 220 -18.10 16.50 15.59
CA ALA A 220 -18.83 17.54 16.32
C ALA A 220 -19.18 18.76 15.45
N MET A 221 -18.50 18.98 14.32
CA MET A 221 -18.87 20.04 13.36
C MET A 221 -20.08 19.69 12.50
N VAL A 222 -20.37 18.39 12.34
CA VAL A 222 -21.46 17.86 11.52
C VAL A 222 -22.70 17.58 12.36
N GLU A 223 -22.53 17.23 13.64
CA GLU A 223 -23.63 16.97 14.55
C GLU A 223 -24.22 18.29 15.12
N PRO A 224 -25.54 18.51 15.04
CA PRO A 224 -26.17 19.69 15.64
C PRO A 224 -26.06 19.66 17.17
N ASP A 225 -25.85 20.86 17.75
CA ASP A 225 -25.46 21.28 19.12
C ASP A 225 -26.04 20.58 20.37
N SER A 226 -26.71 19.44 20.29
CA SER A 226 -27.41 18.82 21.42
C SER A 226 -26.53 18.04 22.41
N LYS A 227 -25.20 17.97 22.23
CA LYS A 227 -24.32 17.13 23.10
C LYS A 227 -23.01 17.76 23.59
N LEU A 228 -22.64 18.97 23.17
CA LEU A 228 -21.37 19.57 23.59
C LEU A 228 -21.39 20.06 25.06
N GLU A 229 -22.56 20.30 25.65
CA GLU A 229 -22.67 20.74 27.06
C GLU A 229 -22.44 19.63 28.11
N LEU A 230 -22.46 18.35 27.73
CA LEU A 230 -22.40 17.25 28.71
C LEU A 230 -20.99 16.85 29.15
N LYS A 231 -19.92 17.35 28.51
CA LYS A 231 -18.53 16.98 28.87
C LYS A 231 -17.71 18.08 29.55
N ALA A 232 -18.20 19.33 29.60
CA ALA A 232 -17.50 20.41 30.31
C ALA A 232 -17.72 20.39 31.84
N GLY A 233 -18.63 19.56 32.36
CA GLY A 233 -19.01 19.53 33.78
C GLY A 233 -18.45 18.36 34.62
N ALA A 234 -17.66 17.45 34.04
CA ALA A 234 -17.17 16.26 34.77
C ALA A 234 -15.64 16.25 34.83
N GLY A 235 -15.08 17.03 35.76
CA GLY A 235 -13.63 17.08 35.96
C GLY A 235 -13.15 18.06 37.03
N VAL A 236 -13.90 18.24 38.12
CA VAL A 236 -13.37 18.82 39.36
C VAL A 236 -13.89 17.99 40.53
N SER A 237 -13.06 17.02 40.96
CA SER A 237 -12.89 16.56 42.34
C SER A 237 -11.75 15.55 42.37
#